data_AF-A0A657F355-F1
#
_entry.id   AF-A0A657F355-F1
#
_cell.length_a   1.000
_cell.length_b   1.000
_cell.length_c   1.000
_cell.angle_alpha   90.00
_cell.angle_beta   90.00
_cell.angle_gamma   90.00
#
_symmetry.space_group_name_H-M   'P 1'
#
loop_
_entity.id
_entity.type
_entity.pdbx_description
1 polymer ?
#
loop_
_entity_poly.entity_id
_entity_poly.type
_entity_poly.pdbx_seq_one_letter_code
_entity_poly.pdbx_strand_id
1 'polypeptide(L)'
;FAAACGCGIEISEAALPVKPAVRGVTELLGLDALNFANEGKLVIAVERNAAEQVLAALHSHPLGKDAALIGEVVERKGVRLAGLYGVKRTLDLPHAEPLPRIC
;
A
#
# COMPACT_ATOMS: atom_id res chain seq x y z
N PHE A 1 11.43 1.35 -2.54
CA PHE A 1 11.36 1.09 -4.00
C PHE A 1 11.65 2.33 -4.84
N ALA A 2 10.75 3.33 -4.89
CA ALA A 2 10.85 4.48 -5.80
C ALA A 2 12.23 5.19 -5.81
N ALA A 3 12.75 5.59 -4.65
CA ALA A 3 14.05 6.27 -4.57
C ALA A 3 15.22 5.37 -5.01
N ALA A 4 15.15 4.06 -4.74
CA ALA A 4 16.21 3.11 -5.06
C ALA A 4 16.28 2.78 -6.57
N CYS A 5 15.13 2.65 -7.24
CA CYS A 5 15.07 2.37 -8.68
C CYS A 5 15.02 3.63 -9.57
N GLY A 6 14.77 4.81 -8.99
CA GLY A 6 14.64 6.05 -9.75
C GLY A 6 13.33 6.18 -10.55
N CYS A 7 12.35 5.30 -10.32
CA CYS A 7 11.02 5.33 -10.95
C CYS A 7 9.95 5.87 -9.99
N GLY A 8 8.75 6.12 -10.50
CA GLY A 8 7.57 6.40 -9.69
C GLY A 8 6.80 5.15 -9.29
N ILE A 9 5.91 5.32 -8.31
CA ILE A 9 4.98 4.28 -7.86
C ILE A 9 3.59 4.91 -7.76
N GLU A 10 2.60 4.26 -8.36
CA GLU A 10 1.21 4.68 -8.29
C GLU A 10 0.39 3.60 -7.59
N ILE A 11 -0.28 3.99 -6.51
CA ILE A 11 -1.06 3.11 -5.64
C ILE A 11 -2.55 3.42 -5.87
N SER A 12 -3.39 2.41 -6.02
CA SER A 12 -4.85 2.55 -6.03
C SER A 12 -5.39 2.49 -4.60
N GLU A 13 -5.98 3.59 -4.14
CA GLU A 13 -6.54 3.68 -2.78
C GLU A 13 -7.66 2.65 -2.56
N ALA A 14 -8.50 2.45 -3.58
CA ALA A 14 -9.61 1.49 -3.53
C ALA A 14 -9.13 0.02 -3.48
N ALA A 15 -7.90 -0.26 -3.90
CA ALA A 15 -7.33 -1.61 -3.90
C ALA A 15 -6.67 -1.99 -2.56
N LEU A 16 -6.51 -1.06 -1.62
CA LEU A 16 -5.85 -1.32 -0.34
C LEU A 16 -6.69 -2.27 0.54
N PRO A 17 -6.15 -3.44 0.95
CA PRO A 17 -6.86 -4.41 1.78
C PRO A 17 -6.86 -3.97 3.26
N VAL A 18 -7.70 -2.99 3.58
CA VAL A 18 -7.87 -2.45 4.93
C VAL A 18 -9.12 -3.05 5.57
N LYS A 19 -8.96 -3.74 6.71
CA LYS A 19 -10.08 -4.33 7.46
C LYS A 19 -11.08 -3.27 7.91
N PRO A 20 -12.39 -3.56 7.96
CA PRO A 20 -13.42 -2.58 8.35
C PRO A 20 -13.15 -1.89 9.69
N ALA A 21 -12.70 -2.62 10.71
CA ALA A 21 -12.36 -2.04 12.01
C ALA A 21 -11.20 -1.03 11.92
N VAL A 22 -10.19 -1.30 11.09
CA VAL A 22 -9.07 -0.38 10.85
C VAL A 22 -9.55 0.86 10.11
N ARG A 23 -10.43 0.69 9.10
CA ARG A 23 -11.07 1.82 8.39
C ARG A 23 -11.81 2.75 9.35
N GLY A 24 -12.61 2.17 10.26
CA GLY A 24 -13.34 2.95 11.27
C GLY A 24 -12.40 3.73 12.19
N VAL A 25 -11.25 3.15 12.60
CA VAL A 25 -10.24 3.86 13.39
C VAL A 25 -9.61 5.01 12.61
N THR A 26 -9.23 4.77 11.35
CA THR A 26 -8.62 5.82 10.51
C THR A 26 -9.59 6.96 10.19
N GLU A 27 -10.87 6.66 9.98
CA GLU A 27 -11.92 7.67 9.79
C GLU A 27 -12.14 8.50 11.07
N LEU A 28 -12.19 7.85 12.23
CA LEU A 28 -12.40 8.53 13.51
C LEU A 28 -11.23 9.42 13.91
N LEU A 29 -10.00 9.00 13.62
CA LEU A 29 -8.79 9.71 14.02
C LEU A 29 -8.23 10.65 12.93
N GLY A 30 -8.76 10.62 11.71
CA GLY A 30 -8.23 11.37 10.58
C GLY A 30 -6.81 10.92 10.17
N LEU A 31 -6.50 9.64 10.38
CA LEU A 31 -5.19 9.04 10.08
C LEU A 31 -5.25 8.21 8.80
N ASP A 32 -4.10 7.98 8.17
CA ASP A 32 -4.00 7.11 7.00
C ASP A 32 -3.51 5.71 7.41
N ALA A 33 -4.21 4.66 6.96
CA ALA A 33 -3.83 3.28 7.20
C ALA A 33 -2.45 2.94 6.61
N LEU A 34 -2.02 3.64 5.55
CA LEU A 34 -0.69 3.49 4.95
C LEU A 34 0.44 3.89 5.90
N ASN A 35 0.15 4.69 6.92
CA ASN A 35 1.11 5.16 7.92
C ASN A 35 1.10 4.31 9.20
N PHE A 36 0.34 3.21 9.26
CA PHE A 36 0.34 2.34 10.44
C PHE A 36 1.42 1.26 10.35
N ALA A 37 2.09 1.01 11.47
CA ALA A 37 3.04 -0.08 11.58
C ALA A 37 2.34 -1.44 11.34
N ASN A 38 3.04 -2.34 10.64
CA ASN A 38 2.59 -3.69 10.36
C ASN A 38 3.70 -4.68 10.73
N GLU A 39 3.43 -5.62 11.65
CA GLU A 39 4.42 -6.60 12.15
C GLU A 39 4.34 -7.98 11.47
N GLY A 40 3.59 -8.09 10.37
CA GLY A 40 3.36 -9.37 9.68
C GLY A 40 2.92 -9.20 8.24
N LYS A 41 3.38 -8.15 7.56
CA LYS A 41 3.03 -7.83 6.17
C LYS A 41 4.27 -7.62 5.32
N LEU A 42 4.13 -7.88 4.03
CA LEU A 42 5.17 -7.67 3.03
C LEU A 42 4.68 -6.67 1.99
N VAL A 43 5.59 -5.85 1.46
CA VAL A 43 5.39 -5.10 0.23
C VAL A 43 6.31 -5.72 -0.82
N ILE A 44 5.75 -6.17 -1.93
CA ILE A 44 6.44 -6.98 -2.94
C ILE A 44 6.31 -6.29 -4.29
N ALA A 45 7.45 -6.04 -4.95
CA ALA A 45 7.50 -5.63 -6.35
C ALA A 45 7.81 -6.85 -7.22
N VAL A 46 7.07 -7.04 -8.30
CA VAL A 46 7.16 -8.21 -9.18
C VAL A 46 7.15 -7.78 -10.64
N GLU A 47 7.66 -8.64 -11.52
CA GLU A 47 7.46 -8.50 -12.96
C GLU A 47 5.96 -8.50 -13.30
N ARG A 48 5.53 -7.64 -14.23
CA ARG A 48 4.11 -7.46 -14.55
C ARG A 48 3.41 -8.78 -14.92
N ASN A 49 4.09 -9.63 -15.68
CA ASN A 49 3.55 -10.91 -16.14
C ASN A 49 3.52 -11.99 -15.04
N ALA A 50 4.22 -11.78 -13.92
CA ALA A 50 4.26 -12.70 -12.78
C ALA A 50 3.25 -12.33 -11.68
N ALA A 51 2.57 -11.17 -11.79
CA ALA A 51 1.71 -10.62 -10.73
C ALA A 51 0.64 -11.61 -10.24
N GLU A 52 -0.13 -12.20 -11.16
CA GLU A 52 -1.18 -13.16 -10.81
C GLU A 52 -0.62 -14.46 -10.23
N GLN A 53 0.51 -14.94 -10.74
CA GLN A 53 1.17 -16.14 -10.23
C GLN A 53 1.65 -15.94 -8.78
N VAL A 54 2.29 -14.79 -8.50
CA VAL A 54 2.76 -14.46 -7.16
C VAL A 54 1.58 -14.25 -6.22
N LEU A 55 0.52 -13.59 -6.67
CA LEU A 55 -0.69 -13.39 -5.87
C LEU A 55 -1.34 -14.72 -5.48
N ALA A 56 -1.47 -15.64 -6.44
CA ALA A 56 -1.97 -16.99 -6.17
C ALA A 56 -1.08 -17.76 -5.19
N ALA A 57 0.25 -17.63 -5.30
CA ALA A 57 1.18 -18.23 -4.35
C ALA A 57 0.99 -17.66 -2.93
N LEU A 58 0.82 -16.35 -2.78
CA LEU A 58 0.52 -15.73 -1.49
C LEU A 58 -0.81 -16.23 -0.90
N HIS A 59 -1.86 -16.28 -1.72
CA HIS A 59 -3.18 -16.79 -1.31
C HIS A 59 -3.19 -18.27 -0.93
N SER A 60 -2.21 -19.05 -1.39
CA SER A 60 -2.07 -20.46 -0.99
C SER A 60 -1.63 -20.63 0.47
N HIS A 61 -0.98 -19.63 1.06
CA HIS A 61 -0.50 -19.66 2.45
C HIS A 61 -1.47 -18.93 3.40
N PRO A 62 -1.70 -19.42 4.64
CA PRO A 62 -2.60 -18.77 5.60
C PRO A 62 -2.29 -17.30 5.88
N LEU A 63 -1.01 -16.93 5.94
CA LEU A 63 -0.58 -15.53 6.20
C LEU A 63 -0.78 -14.59 5.00
N GLY A 64 -1.00 -15.12 3.80
CA GLY A 64 -1.12 -14.34 2.58
C GLY A 64 -2.54 -14.24 2.03
N LYS A 65 -3.56 -14.76 2.74
CA LYS A 65 -4.96 -14.82 2.26
C LYS A 65 -5.54 -13.48 1.81
N ASP A 66 -5.12 -12.39 2.45
CA ASP A 66 -5.58 -11.03 2.16
C ASP A 66 -4.63 -10.26 1.23
N ALA A 67 -3.68 -10.93 0.57
CA ALA A 67 -2.77 -10.28 -0.38
C ALA A 67 -3.54 -9.64 -1.53
N ALA A 68 -3.09 -8.49 -2.01
CA ALA A 68 -3.73 -7.74 -3.09
C ALA A 68 -2.70 -7.03 -3.96
N LEU A 69 -3.02 -6.89 -5.25
CA LEU A 69 -2.33 -5.96 -6.13
C LEU A 69 -2.84 -4.55 -5.83
N ILE A 70 -1.94 -3.67 -5.39
CA ILE A 70 -2.31 -2.31 -4.95
C ILE A 70 -1.79 -1.19 -5.86
N GLY A 71 -0.98 -1.49 -6.86
CA GLY A 71 -0.37 -0.45 -7.68
C GLY A 71 0.65 -0.96 -8.68
N GLU A 72 1.35 -0.03 -9.31
CA GLU A 72 2.37 -0.31 -10.31
C GLU A 72 3.53 0.70 -10.26
N VAL A 73 4.68 0.27 -10.79
CA VAL A 73 5.83 1.15 -11.02
C VAL A 73 5.66 1.87 -12.36
N VAL A 74 5.93 3.17 -12.39
CA VAL A 74 5.76 4.01 -13.58
C VAL A 74 6.99 4.88 -13.83
N GLU A 75 7.15 5.40 -15.03
CA GLU A 75 8.30 6.24 -15.39
C GLU A 75 8.35 7.56 -14.60
N ARG A 76 7.19 8.24 -14.47
CA ARG A 76 7.10 9.52 -13.77
C ARG A 76 7.45 9.37 -12.28
N LYS A 77 8.60 9.89 -11.87
CA LYS A 77 9.12 9.84 -10.49
C LYS A 77 8.13 10.31 -9.42
N GLY A 78 8.34 9.84 -8.19
CA GLY A 78 7.52 10.14 -7.02
C GLY A 78 6.47 9.06 -6.72
N VAL A 79 5.90 9.09 -5.52
CA VAL A 79 4.84 8.17 -5.08
C VAL A 79 3.51 8.89 -5.10
N ARG A 80 2.49 8.28 -5.72
CA ARG A 80 1.16 8.87 -5.85
C ARG A 80 0.07 7.88 -5.44
N LEU A 81 -0.98 8.42 -4.85
CA LEU A 81 -2.20 7.69 -4.51
C LEU A 81 -3.32 8.10 -5.47
N ALA A 82 -3.92 7.14 -6.15
CA ALA A 82 -5.08 7.30 -7.00
C ALA A 82 -6.35 7.07 -6.17
N GLY A 83 -7.08 8.16 -5.92
CA GLY A 83 -8.35 8.14 -5.20
C GLY A 83 -9.56 8.06 -6.13
N LEU A 84 -10.66 8.67 -5.72
CA LEU A 84 -11.89 8.73 -6.53
C LEU A 84 -11.63 9.33 -7.91
N TYR A 85 -12.32 8.76 -8.92
CA TYR A 85 -12.24 9.17 -10.32
C TYR A 85 -10.83 9.04 -10.94
N GLY A 86 -9.93 8.29 -10.30
CA GLY A 86 -8.56 8.12 -10.78
C GLY A 86 -7.67 9.35 -10.59
N VAL A 87 -8.09 10.31 -9.75
CA VAL A 87 -7.28 11.49 -9.42
C VAL A 87 -6.06 11.04 -8.64
N LYS A 88 -4.87 11.35 -9.17
CA LYS A 88 -3.58 10.99 -8.58
C LYS A 88 -3.02 12.17 -7.79
N ARG A 89 -2.91 12.02 -6.48
CA ARG A 89 -2.24 12.98 -5.59
C ARG A 89 -0.88 12.45 -5.15
N THR A 90 0.08 13.33 -4.88
CA THR A 90 1.33 12.92 -4.24
C THR A 90 1.00 12.30 -2.88
N LEU A 91 1.64 11.18 -2.56
CA LEU A 91 1.57 10.56 -1.24
C LEU A 91 2.80 11.00 -0.45
N ASP A 92 2.60 11.97 0.42
CA ASP A 92 3.65 12.50 1.28
C ASP A 92 3.91 11.59 2.48
N LEU A 93 5.17 11.55 2.94
CA LEU A 93 5.53 10.83 4.15
C LEU A 93 5.00 11.55 5.38
N PRO A 94 4.59 10.82 6.44
CA PRO A 94 4.19 11.45 7.69
C PRO A 94 5.39 12.15 8.33
N HIS A 95 5.15 13.29 8.99
CA HIS A 95 6.20 14.00 9.74
C HIS A 95 6.62 13.25 11.02
N ALA A 96 5.70 12.48 11.61
CA ALA A 96 5.92 11.66 12.80
C ALA A 96 5.00 10.43 12.76
N GLU A 97 5.38 9.38 13.48
CA GLU A 97 4.51 8.21 13.67
C GLU A 97 3.19 8.60 14.35
N PRO A 98 2.04 8.00 13.97
CA PRO A 98 0.74 8.38 14.52
C PRO A 98 0.58 8.09 16.01
N LEU A 99 1.33 7.12 16.55
CA LEU A 99 1.25 6.70 17.95
C LEU A 99 2.66 6.48 18.53
N PRO A 100 2.95 6.99 19.73
CA PRO A 100 4.21 6.70 20.40
C PRO A 100 4.25 5.24 20.86
N ARG A 101 5.43 4.62 20.78
CA ARG A 101 5.70 3.24 21.27
C ARG A 101 4.85 2.16 20.60
N ILE A 102 4.58 2.31 19.30
CA ILE A 102 3.78 1.35 18.53
C ILE A 102 4.52 0.03 18.23
N CYS A 103 5.86 0.06 18.29
CA CYS A 103 6.77 -1.08 18.19
C CYS A 103 7.92 -0.92 19.19
#